data_AF-A0AAE9ZYD4-F1
#
_entry.id   AF-A0AAE9ZYD4-F1
#
_cell.length_a   1.000
_cell.length_b   1.000
_cell.length_c   1.000
_cell.angle_alpha   90.00
_cell.angle_beta   90.00
_cell.angle_gamma   90.00
#
_symmetry.space_group_name_H-M   'P 1'
#
loop_
_entity.id
_entity.type
_entity.pdbx_description
1 polymer ?
#
loop_
_entity_poly.entity_id
_entity_poly.type
_entity_poly.pdbx_seq_one_letter_code
_entity_poly.pdbx_strand_id
1 'polypeptide(L)'
;MQDPFTGQSTCIQGGRLPSAEDWRALQHDHGRRLEALARFRTAAAAVGIGTYPDDDLVLWDADEVGLLALADPLWRELDAAAAAFRATFPLVELEDFGFPEDVEDLLGECSPRLRPISSGVEATAFEAEDKSIYKFFMPRDDGHIGGTFSFERGDEVALQADASDGTYQAMLEKFDLIMRLGGMPTEVIGVTKREGVLITKQTLGGLLDEGADTSGVQPRDLIPLPSRFLRAHRDHPRLYFVEDTPWLVADLHSKNLVRAQDGQLRAIDLLAAPLPLDLVAREPLLDDWLRRVRADPTADVLHHVSDDEL
;
A
#
# COMPACT_ATOMS: atom_id res chain seq x y z
N MET A 1 13.49 -19.99 -1.72
CA MET A 1 13.13 -20.20 -0.29
C MET A 1 11.63 -20.40 -0.24
N GLN A 2 11.09 -21.11 0.74
CA GLN A 2 9.65 -21.33 0.86
C GLN A 2 9.09 -20.64 2.10
N ASP A 3 7.88 -20.12 1.95
CA ASP A 3 7.08 -19.58 3.02
C ASP A 3 6.61 -20.71 3.96
N PRO A 4 6.83 -20.61 5.29
CA PRO A 4 6.55 -21.71 6.21
C PRO A 4 5.06 -21.97 6.48
N PHE A 5 4.16 -21.11 6.03
CA PHE A 5 2.72 -21.25 6.21
C PHE A 5 2.05 -21.70 4.92
N THR A 6 2.33 -21.00 3.81
CA THR A 6 1.67 -21.27 2.51
C THR A 6 2.45 -22.23 1.61
N GLY A 7 3.73 -22.51 1.91
CA GLY A 7 4.61 -23.32 1.07
C GLY A 7 5.04 -22.66 -0.25
N GLN A 8 4.56 -21.44 -0.53
CA GLN A 8 4.88 -20.69 -1.73
C GLN A 8 6.33 -20.20 -1.72
N SER A 9 6.88 -19.86 -2.88
CA SER A 9 8.19 -19.21 -2.95
C SER A 9 8.14 -17.85 -2.27
N THR A 10 9.17 -17.51 -1.50
CA THR A 10 9.30 -16.23 -0.79
C THR A 10 10.71 -15.66 -0.97
N CYS A 11 10.79 -14.33 -1.01
CA CYS A 11 12.06 -13.59 -1.01
C CYS A 11 12.49 -13.13 0.40
N ILE A 12 11.64 -13.33 1.41
CA ILE A 12 11.83 -12.80 2.77
C ILE A 12 12.04 -13.92 3.79
N GLN A 13 13.05 -13.75 4.65
CA GLN A 13 13.23 -14.56 5.86
C GLN A 13 13.95 -13.77 6.94
N GLY A 14 13.32 -13.67 8.11
CA GLY A 14 13.89 -13.04 9.28
C GLY A 14 14.24 -11.58 9.05
N GLY A 15 15.35 -11.14 9.64
CA GLY A 15 15.91 -9.80 9.44
C GLY A 15 16.85 -9.67 8.23
N ARG A 16 17.00 -10.72 7.42
CA ARG A 16 17.92 -10.70 6.27
C ARG A 16 17.29 -9.90 5.15
N LEU A 17 17.99 -8.84 4.72
CA LEU A 17 17.60 -8.09 3.54
C LEU A 17 17.72 -8.97 2.27
N PRO A 18 16.73 -8.93 1.36
CA PRO A 18 16.79 -9.64 0.09
C PRO A 18 17.98 -9.19 -0.76
N SER A 19 18.41 -10.04 -1.69
CA SER A 19 19.37 -9.63 -2.70
C SER A 19 18.78 -8.55 -3.62
N ALA A 20 19.63 -7.86 -4.41
CA ALA A 20 19.13 -6.88 -5.38
C ALA A 20 18.22 -7.50 -6.45
N GLU A 21 18.41 -8.79 -6.77
CA GLU A 21 17.53 -9.54 -7.68
C GLU A 21 16.18 -9.81 -7.02
N ASP A 22 16.19 -10.33 -5.80
CA ASP A 22 14.97 -10.59 -5.02
C ASP A 22 14.18 -9.31 -4.76
N TRP A 23 14.86 -8.18 -4.52
CA TRP A 23 14.22 -6.89 -4.35
C TRP A 23 13.46 -6.44 -5.60
N ARG A 24 14.09 -6.59 -6.78
CA ARG A 24 13.43 -6.29 -8.06
C ARG A 24 12.29 -7.26 -8.34
N ALA A 25 12.44 -8.52 -7.97
CA ALA A 25 11.37 -9.51 -8.07
C ALA A 25 10.17 -9.08 -7.23
N LEU A 26 10.37 -8.70 -5.96
CA LEU A 26 9.31 -8.18 -5.09
C LEU A 26 8.61 -6.95 -5.66
N GLN A 27 9.37 -5.95 -6.13
CA GLN A 27 8.80 -4.76 -6.78
C GLN A 27 7.99 -5.12 -8.05
N HIS A 28 8.55 -6.00 -8.89
CA HIS A 28 7.85 -6.47 -10.09
C HIS A 28 6.54 -7.18 -9.74
N ASP A 29 6.54 -7.97 -8.67
CA ASP A 29 5.40 -8.72 -8.19
C ASP A 29 4.27 -7.84 -7.62
N HIS A 30 4.61 -6.72 -6.97
CA HIS A 30 3.63 -5.69 -6.59
C HIS A 30 3.01 -5.03 -7.82
N GLY A 31 3.84 -4.62 -8.79
CA GLY A 31 3.38 -4.03 -10.05
C GLY A 31 2.45 -4.98 -10.83
N ARG A 32 2.78 -6.28 -10.88
CA ARG A 32 1.93 -7.29 -11.52
C ARG A 32 0.57 -7.45 -10.83
N ARG A 33 0.50 -7.40 -9.50
CA ARG A 33 -0.77 -7.48 -8.75
C ARG A 33 -1.65 -6.27 -9.06
N LEU A 34 -1.07 -5.07 -9.08
CA LEU A 34 -1.79 -3.84 -9.43
C LEU A 34 -2.30 -3.87 -10.87
N GLU A 35 -1.47 -4.29 -11.83
CA GLU A 35 -1.87 -4.43 -13.22
C GLU A 35 -3.01 -5.44 -13.39
N ALA A 36 -2.91 -6.59 -12.72
CA ALA A 36 -3.93 -7.63 -12.79
C ALA A 36 -5.25 -7.17 -12.15
N LEU A 37 -5.21 -6.47 -11.01
CA LEU A 37 -6.41 -5.89 -10.38
C LEU A 37 -7.05 -4.83 -11.29
N ALA A 38 -6.27 -3.94 -11.90
CA ALA A 38 -6.79 -2.91 -12.81
C ALA A 38 -7.50 -3.54 -14.03
N ARG A 39 -6.91 -4.59 -14.62
CA ARG A 39 -7.54 -5.35 -15.70
C ARG A 39 -8.83 -6.02 -15.24
N PHE A 40 -8.83 -6.61 -14.04
CA PHE A 40 -10.01 -7.27 -13.50
C PHE A 40 -11.15 -6.29 -13.23
N ARG A 41 -10.87 -5.14 -12.61
CA ARG A 41 -11.83 -4.06 -12.40
C ARG A 41 -12.40 -3.54 -13.73
N THR A 42 -11.56 -3.38 -14.74
CA THR A 42 -11.99 -2.94 -16.07
C THR A 42 -12.95 -3.95 -16.71
N ALA A 43 -12.62 -5.24 -16.67
CA ALA A 43 -13.48 -6.30 -17.19
C ALA A 43 -14.80 -6.42 -16.40
N ALA A 44 -14.76 -6.27 -15.08
CA ALA A 44 -15.94 -6.29 -14.22
C ALA A 44 -16.89 -5.14 -14.55
N ALA A 45 -16.36 -3.92 -14.66
CA ALA A 45 -17.15 -2.76 -15.03
C ALA A 45 -17.79 -2.91 -16.42
N ALA A 46 -17.10 -3.57 -17.38
CA ALA A 46 -17.61 -3.81 -18.72
C ALA A 46 -18.86 -4.72 -18.76
N VAL A 47 -19.03 -5.59 -17.76
CA VAL A 47 -20.23 -6.43 -17.59
C VAL A 47 -21.21 -5.88 -16.55
N GLY A 48 -20.99 -4.65 -16.06
CA GLY A 48 -21.90 -3.94 -15.15
C GLY A 48 -21.74 -4.30 -13.67
N ILE A 49 -20.60 -4.88 -13.28
CA ILE A 49 -20.27 -5.20 -11.89
C ILE A 49 -19.63 -3.95 -11.23
N GLY A 50 -20.06 -3.64 -10.01
CA GLY A 50 -19.49 -2.57 -9.20
C GLY A 50 -18.06 -2.89 -8.74
N THR A 51 -17.21 -1.87 -8.65
CA THR A 51 -15.78 -2.07 -8.32
C THR A 51 -15.31 -1.16 -7.18
N TYR A 52 -16.23 -0.57 -6.42
CA TYR A 52 -15.90 0.29 -5.29
C TYR A 52 -16.90 0.10 -4.13
N PRO A 53 -16.42 -0.32 -2.94
CA PRO A 53 -15.08 -0.87 -2.70
C PRO A 53 -14.80 -2.10 -3.58
N ASP A 54 -13.53 -2.52 -3.64
CA ASP A 54 -13.08 -3.60 -4.54
C ASP A 54 -13.02 -4.98 -3.86
N ASP A 55 -13.64 -5.12 -2.69
CA ASP A 55 -13.71 -6.36 -1.90
C ASP A 55 -14.42 -7.49 -2.62
N ASP A 56 -15.62 -7.25 -3.17
CA ASP A 56 -16.37 -8.28 -3.91
C ASP A 56 -15.53 -8.90 -5.03
N LEU A 57 -14.75 -8.07 -5.74
CA LEU A 57 -13.83 -8.54 -6.78
C LEU A 57 -12.66 -9.31 -6.18
N VAL A 58 -12.08 -8.78 -5.11
CA VAL A 58 -10.88 -9.35 -4.49
C VAL A 58 -11.16 -10.70 -3.83
N LEU A 59 -12.37 -10.91 -3.33
CA LEU A 59 -12.78 -12.16 -2.67
C LEU A 59 -13.40 -13.18 -3.62
N TRP A 60 -13.65 -12.80 -4.88
CA TRP A 60 -14.16 -13.73 -5.89
C TRP A 60 -13.22 -14.90 -6.15
N ASP A 61 -13.84 -16.08 -6.16
CA ASP A 61 -13.22 -17.28 -6.67
C ASP A 61 -13.17 -17.22 -8.21
N ALA A 62 -12.08 -17.69 -8.81
CA ALA A 62 -11.96 -17.69 -10.26
C ALA A 62 -13.03 -18.59 -10.90
N ASP A 63 -13.40 -19.69 -10.24
CA ASP A 63 -14.35 -20.67 -10.76
C ASP A 63 -15.80 -20.17 -10.81
N GLU A 64 -16.13 -19.11 -10.06
CA GLU A 64 -17.49 -18.54 -10.02
C GLU A 64 -17.85 -17.82 -11.34
N VAL A 65 -16.87 -17.22 -12.03
CA VAL A 65 -17.06 -16.53 -13.31
C VAL A 65 -16.98 -17.49 -14.50
N GLY A 66 -16.21 -18.57 -14.40
CA GLY A 66 -15.96 -19.51 -15.50
C GLY A 66 -17.23 -20.10 -16.12
N LEU A 67 -18.31 -20.23 -15.33
CA LEU A 67 -19.62 -20.68 -15.82
C LEU A 67 -20.24 -19.72 -16.85
N LEU A 68 -19.96 -18.42 -16.74
CA LEU A 68 -20.47 -17.38 -17.63
C LEU A 68 -19.53 -17.11 -18.82
N ALA A 69 -18.29 -17.58 -18.77
CA ALA A 69 -17.28 -17.36 -19.82
C ALA A 69 -17.70 -17.88 -21.21
N LEU A 70 -18.63 -18.84 -21.26
CA LEU A 70 -19.19 -19.38 -22.50
C LEU A 70 -20.37 -18.55 -23.05
N ALA A 71 -20.94 -17.63 -22.26
CA ALA A 71 -22.14 -16.87 -22.63
C ALA A 71 -21.85 -15.72 -23.60
N ASP A 72 -20.75 -14.98 -23.41
CA ASP A 72 -20.39 -13.79 -24.20
C ASP A 72 -18.88 -13.49 -24.13
N PRO A 73 -18.26 -12.82 -25.14
CA PRO A 73 -16.86 -12.41 -25.07
C PRO A 73 -16.48 -11.55 -23.85
N LEU A 74 -17.37 -10.67 -23.36
CA LEU A 74 -17.11 -9.85 -22.18
C LEU A 74 -16.95 -10.71 -20.92
N TRP A 75 -17.80 -11.74 -20.76
CA TRP A 75 -17.69 -12.68 -19.64
C TRP A 75 -16.42 -13.54 -19.73
N ARG A 76 -15.95 -13.87 -20.93
CA ARG A 76 -14.66 -14.56 -21.12
C ARG A 76 -13.47 -13.68 -20.75
N GLU A 77 -13.54 -12.38 -21.05
CA GLU A 77 -12.51 -11.43 -20.64
C GLU A 77 -12.47 -11.27 -19.12
N LEU A 78 -13.64 -11.22 -18.46
CA LEU A 78 -13.74 -11.21 -17.01
C LEU A 78 -13.11 -12.47 -16.38
N ASP A 79 -13.47 -13.65 -16.87
CA ASP A 79 -12.92 -14.93 -16.41
C ASP A 79 -11.39 -14.98 -16.54
N ALA A 80 -10.85 -14.58 -17.69
CA ALA A 80 -9.42 -14.51 -17.92
C ALA A 80 -8.72 -13.50 -16.98
N ALA A 81 -9.35 -12.35 -16.72
CA ALA A 81 -8.81 -11.34 -15.81
C ALA A 81 -8.85 -11.80 -14.35
N ALA A 82 -9.93 -12.48 -13.94
CA ALA A 82 -10.07 -13.07 -12.61
C ALA A 82 -8.99 -14.14 -12.36
N ALA A 83 -8.82 -15.07 -13.30
CA ALA A 83 -7.79 -16.11 -13.22
C ALA A 83 -6.37 -15.52 -13.18
N ALA A 84 -6.09 -14.50 -14.02
CA ALA A 84 -4.80 -13.82 -14.02
C ALA A 84 -4.54 -13.10 -12.69
N PHE A 85 -5.56 -12.46 -12.10
CA PHE A 85 -5.44 -11.83 -10.79
C PHE A 85 -5.19 -12.85 -9.69
N ARG A 86 -5.94 -13.96 -9.64
CA ARG A 86 -5.71 -15.04 -8.65
C ARG A 86 -4.32 -15.64 -8.73
N ALA A 87 -3.74 -15.75 -9.93
CA ALA A 87 -2.37 -16.23 -10.10
C ALA A 87 -1.31 -15.30 -9.47
N THR A 88 -1.65 -14.03 -9.22
CA THR A 88 -0.77 -13.06 -8.55
C THR A 88 -1.17 -12.76 -7.12
N PHE A 89 -2.44 -12.97 -6.77
CA PHE A 89 -3.01 -12.63 -5.49
C PHE A 89 -3.88 -13.79 -4.99
N PRO A 90 -3.21 -14.84 -4.44
CA PRO A 90 -3.87 -16.10 -4.13
C PRO A 90 -4.78 -15.97 -2.90
N LEU A 91 -5.78 -16.85 -2.86
CA LEU A 91 -6.58 -17.09 -1.66
C LEU A 91 -5.80 -18.01 -0.73
N VAL A 92 -5.80 -17.69 0.56
CA VAL A 92 -5.18 -18.48 1.64
C VAL A 92 -6.17 -18.61 2.79
N GLU A 93 -5.91 -19.50 3.74
CA GLU A 93 -6.78 -19.67 4.91
C GLU A 93 -6.06 -19.20 6.19
N LEU A 94 -6.80 -18.67 7.16
CA LEU A 94 -6.20 -18.28 8.46
C LEU A 94 -5.61 -19.49 9.20
N GLU A 95 -6.16 -20.67 8.97
CA GLU A 95 -5.72 -21.95 9.48
C GLU A 95 -4.32 -22.33 8.99
N ASP A 96 -3.92 -21.89 7.79
CA ASP A 96 -2.55 -22.09 7.28
C ASP A 96 -1.53 -21.43 8.23
N PHE A 97 -1.94 -20.34 8.90
CA PHE A 97 -1.17 -19.60 9.88
C PHE A 97 -1.36 -20.11 11.31
N GLY A 98 -2.20 -21.12 11.51
CA GLY A 98 -2.48 -21.76 12.79
C GLY A 98 -3.55 -21.08 13.64
N PHE A 99 -4.38 -20.23 13.05
CA PHE A 99 -5.57 -19.71 13.72
C PHE A 99 -6.73 -20.73 13.67
N PRO A 100 -7.68 -20.69 14.61
CA PRO A 100 -8.94 -21.44 14.54
C PRO A 100 -9.82 -21.00 13.36
N GLU A 101 -10.72 -21.88 12.93
CA GLU A 101 -11.68 -21.66 11.83
C GLU A 101 -12.62 -20.47 12.06
N ASP A 102 -13.06 -20.27 13.30
CA ASP A 102 -14.03 -19.23 13.69
C ASP A 102 -13.38 -18.12 14.52
N VAL A 103 -12.13 -17.77 14.23
CA VAL A 103 -11.40 -16.73 14.98
C VAL A 103 -12.02 -15.36 14.77
N GLU A 104 -12.41 -14.69 15.87
CA GLU A 104 -12.93 -13.31 15.82
C GLU A 104 -11.85 -12.30 16.23
N ASP A 105 -11.00 -12.67 17.20
CA ASP A 105 -9.90 -11.84 17.70
C ASP A 105 -8.55 -12.54 17.49
N LEU A 106 -7.86 -12.18 16.41
CA LEU A 106 -6.53 -12.71 16.07
C LEU A 106 -5.50 -12.55 17.21
N LEU A 107 -5.61 -11.51 18.03
CA LEU A 107 -4.69 -11.30 19.16
C LEU A 107 -5.06 -12.15 20.36
N GLY A 108 -6.35 -12.23 20.68
CA GLY A 108 -6.86 -13.02 21.79
C GLY A 108 -6.65 -14.51 21.62
N GLU A 109 -6.74 -15.00 20.38
CA GLU A 109 -6.78 -16.43 20.07
C GLU A 109 -5.44 -17.02 19.58
N CYS A 110 -4.38 -16.19 19.55
CA CYS A 110 -2.95 -16.52 19.42
C CYS A 110 -2.61 -17.88 18.74
N SER A 111 -2.15 -17.83 17.48
CA SER A 111 -1.56 -19.00 16.83
C SER A 111 -0.30 -19.51 17.57
N PRO A 112 -0.11 -20.84 17.72
CA PRO A 112 1.08 -21.40 18.36
C PRO A 112 2.38 -21.15 17.56
N ARG A 113 2.26 -20.71 16.30
CA ARG A 113 3.39 -20.49 15.38
C ARG A 113 3.69 -19.01 15.12
N LEU A 114 2.86 -18.11 15.65
CA LEU A 114 2.95 -16.67 15.45
C LEU A 114 2.89 -15.96 16.81
N ARG A 115 3.97 -15.25 17.15
CA ARG A 115 4.04 -14.48 18.39
C ARG A 115 3.49 -13.08 18.16
N PRO A 116 2.47 -12.61 18.89
CA PRO A 116 1.95 -11.25 18.73
C PRO A 116 3.03 -10.22 19.08
N ILE A 117 3.14 -9.16 18.27
CA ILE A 117 4.06 -8.04 18.47
C ILE A 117 3.28 -6.81 18.90
N SER A 118 2.32 -6.41 18.07
CA SER A 118 1.53 -5.20 18.25
C SER A 118 0.22 -5.26 17.47
N SER A 119 -0.78 -4.54 17.97
CA SER A 119 -1.97 -4.16 17.21
C SER A 119 -1.82 -2.72 16.76
N GLY A 120 -1.96 -2.47 15.47
CA GLY A 120 -2.28 -1.16 14.93
C GLY A 120 -3.80 -0.98 14.77
N VAL A 121 -4.20 0.18 14.27
CA VAL A 121 -5.59 0.44 13.85
C VAL A 121 -5.96 -0.38 12.62
N GLU A 122 -5.01 -0.58 11.70
CA GLU A 122 -5.27 -1.25 10.41
C GLU A 122 -4.86 -2.72 10.38
N ALA A 123 -3.86 -3.10 11.17
CA ALA A 123 -3.31 -4.44 11.12
C ALA A 123 -2.80 -4.94 12.46
N THR A 124 -2.87 -6.26 12.59
CA THR A 124 -2.23 -7.00 13.67
C THR A 124 -0.94 -7.61 13.17
N ALA A 125 0.16 -7.36 13.89
CA ALA A 125 1.50 -7.83 13.53
C ALA A 125 1.96 -8.98 14.44
N PHE A 126 2.52 -10.01 13.81
CA PHE A 126 3.06 -11.20 14.45
C PHE A 126 4.48 -11.50 13.98
N GLU A 127 5.28 -12.10 14.85
CA GLU A 127 6.61 -12.63 14.52
C GLU A 127 6.51 -14.15 14.37
N ALA A 128 6.99 -14.67 13.24
CA ALA A 128 7.14 -16.11 13.03
C ALA A 128 8.44 -16.65 13.64
N GLU A 129 8.57 -17.99 13.71
CA GLU A 129 9.76 -18.66 14.24
C GLU A 129 11.07 -18.27 13.52
N ASP A 130 10.99 -18.09 12.19
CA ASP A 130 12.11 -17.65 11.35
C ASP A 130 12.43 -16.15 11.48
N LYS A 131 11.74 -15.46 12.39
CA LYS A 131 11.81 -14.03 12.66
C LYS A 131 11.21 -13.13 11.58
N SER A 132 10.52 -13.66 10.58
CA SER A 132 9.76 -12.83 9.64
C SER A 132 8.55 -12.20 10.32
N ILE A 133 8.15 -11.01 9.90
CA ILE A 133 6.96 -10.32 10.43
C ILE A 133 5.78 -10.59 9.50
N TYR A 134 4.66 -11.04 10.04
CA TYR A 134 3.40 -11.15 9.32
C TYR A 134 2.44 -10.08 9.80
N LYS A 135 1.82 -9.35 8.87
CA LYS A 135 0.77 -8.38 9.17
C LYS A 135 -0.53 -8.83 8.55
N PHE A 136 -1.58 -8.87 9.36
CA PHE A 136 -2.94 -9.23 9.01
C PHE A 136 -3.78 -7.96 9.02
N PHE A 137 -4.14 -7.48 7.83
CA PHE A 137 -4.95 -6.30 7.64
C PHE A 137 -6.42 -6.73 7.59
N MET A 138 -7.21 -6.27 8.56
CA MET A 138 -8.62 -6.65 8.68
C MET A 138 -9.47 -5.73 7.82
N PRO A 139 -10.40 -6.25 7.01
CA PRO A 139 -11.40 -5.42 6.36
C PRO A 139 -12.42 -4.92 7.38
N ARG A 140 -13.19 -3.93 6.96
CA ARG A 140 -14.34 -3.39 7.69
C ARG A 140 -15.63 -3.99 7.12
N ASP A 141 -16.70 -3.90 7.90
CA ASP A 141 -18.03 -4.40 7.53
C ASP A 141 -18.59 -3.81 6.22
N ASP A 142 -18.07 -2.67 5.77
CA ASP A 142 -18.50 -1.97 4.57
C ASP A 142 -17.60 -2.24 3.33
N GLY A 143 -16.71 -3.24 3.41
CA GLY A 143 -15.83 -3.65 2.32
C GLY A 143 -14.51 -2.88 2.21
N HIS A 144 -14.31 -1.83 3.02
CA HIS A 144 -13.05 -1.09 3.02
C HIS A 144 -11.96 -1.81 3.82
N ILE A 145 -10.70 -1.52 3.49
CA ILE A 145 -9.53 -2.08 4.19
C ILE A 145 -8.38 -1.07 4.25
N GLY A 146 -7.73 -0.99 5.41
CA GLY A 146 -6.65 -0.05 5.67
C GLY A 146 -7.06 1.41 5.52
N GLY A 147 -6.07 2.28 5.38
CA GLY A 147 -6.23 3.72 5.25
C GLY A 147 -5.66 4.28 3.96
N THR A 148 -6.24 5.40 3.51
CA THR A 148 -5.73 6.24 2.43
C THR A 148 -6.03 7.72 2.72
N PHE A 149 -5.94 8.58 1.72
CA PHE A 149 -6.40 9.96 1.80
C PHE A 149 -7.60 10.21 0.89
N SER A 150 -8.55 10.96 1.43
CA SER A 150 -9.54 11.71 0.67
C SER A 150 -9.07 13.15 0.50
N PHE A 151 -9.47 13.78 -0.60
CA PHE A 151 -9.03 15.12 -0.95
C PHE A 151 -10.22 16.00 -1.30
N GLU A 152 -10.16 17.24 -0.83
CA GLU A 152 -11.08 18.30 -1.23
C GLU A 152 -10.33 19.61 -1.46
N ARG A 153 -10.99 20.57 -2.11
CA ARG A 153 -10.44 21.93 -2.22
C ARG A 153 -10.58 22.62 -0.88
N GLY A 154 -9.50 23.26 -0.44
CA GLY A 154 -9.51 24.06 0.78
C GLY A 154 -9.92 25.52 0.51
N ASP A 155 -10.43 26.17 1.55
CA ASP A 155 -10.70 27.62 1.52
C ASP A 155 -9.43 28.44 1.77
N GLU A 156 -8.54 27.96 2.65
CA GLU A 156 -7.28 28.63 3.03
C GLU A 156 -6.05 28.12 2.29
N VAL A 157 -6.12 26.88 1.80
CA VAL A 157 -5.02 26.16 1.14
C VAL A 157 -5.56 25.47 -0.11
N ALA A 158 -4.71 25.16 -1.09
CA ALA A 158 -5.18 24.63 -2.36
C ALA A 158 -5.96 23.31 -2.18
N LEU A 159 -5.42 22.36 -1.40
CA LEU A 159 -6.06 21.08 -1.09
C LEU A 159 -6.04 20.79 0.42
N GLN A 160 -7.12 20.20 0.92
CA GLN A 160 -7.18 19.56 2.23
C GLN A 160 -7.14 18.04 2.00
N ALA A 161 -6.31 17.33 2.76
CA ALA A 161 -6.21 15.88 2.72
C ALA A 161 -6.54 15.29 4.10
N ASP A 162 -7.58 14.48 4.15
CA ASP A 162 -8.03 13.82 5.37
C ASP A 162 -7.90 12.30 5.22
N ALA A 163 -7.46 11.66 6.29
CA ALA A 163 -7.36 10.20 6.31
C ALA A 163 -8.76 9.61 6.13
N SER A 164 -8.86 8.66 5.21
CA SER A 164 -10.10 7.98 4.85
C SER A 164 -9.87 6.48 4.75
N ASP A 165 -10.96 5.74 4.61
CA ASP A 165 -10.91 4.29 4.51
C ASP A 165 -10.39 3.87 3.13
N GLY A 166 -9.51 2.87 3.13
CA GLY A 166 -8.84 2.36 1.95
C GLY A 166 -9.61 1.25 1.23
N THR A 167 -9.01 0.79 0.15
CA THR A 167 -9.45 -0.36 -0.66
C THR A 167 -8.29 -1.35 -0.79
N TYR A 168 -8.53 -2.55 -1.30
CA TYR A 168 -7.43 -3.47 -1.57
C TYR A 168 -6.47 -2.89 -2.61
N GLN A 169 -6.97 -2.16 -3.61
CA GLN A 169 -6.11 -1.38 -4.50
C GLN A 169 -5.21 -0.41 -3.72
N ALA A 170 -5.77 0.40 -2.82
CA ALA A 170 -4.98 1.37 -2.04
C ALA A 170 -3.92 0.66 -1.17
N MET A 171 -4.24 -0.51 -0.63
CA MET A 171 -3.30 -1.33 0.14
C MET A 171 -2.16 -1.88 -0.73
N LEU A 172 -2.46 -2.39 -1.93
CA LEU A 172 -1.44 -2.86 -2.88
C LEU A 172 -0.55 -1.72 -3.37
N GLU A 173 -1.14 -0.54 -3.64
CA GLU A 173 -0.42 0.68 -4.01
C GLU A 173 0.51 1.13 -2.87
N LYS A 174 0.04 1.06 -1.62
CA LYS A 174 0.85 1.33 -0.43
C LYS A 174 2.08 0.41 -0.38
N PHE A 175 1.93 -0.89 -0.59
CA PHE A 175 3.06 -1.81 -0.54
C PHE A 175 4.06 -1.60 -1.68
N ASP A 176 3.58 -1.34 -2.89
CA ASP A 176 4.45 -0.94 -4.01
C ASP A 176 5.25 0.33 -3.67
N LEU A 177 4.57 1.32 -3.09
CA LEU A 177 5.18 2.60 -2.71
C LEU A 177 6.23 2.45 -1.62
N ILE A 178 5.97 1.62 -0.59
CA ILE A 178 6.98 1.27 0.43
C ILE A 178 8.23 0.72 -0.24
N MET A 179 8.08 -0.20 -1.20
CA MET A 179 9.21 -0.81 -1.91
C MET A 179 9.95 0.20 -2.79
N ARG A 180 9.26 1.13 -3.44
CA ARG A 180 9.86 2.19 -4.27
C ARG A 180 10.67 3.20 -3.45
N LEU A 181 10.21 3.52 -2.24
CA LEU A 181 10.87 4.42 -1.32
C LEU A 181 12.08 3.80 -0.58
N GLY A 182 12.45 2.56 -0.90
CA GLY A 182 13.49 1.84 -0.17
C GLY A 182 13.06 1.44 1.25
N GLY A 183 11.75 1.34 1.49
CA GLY A 183 11.16 0.86 2.73
C GLY A 183 11.52 -0.61 3.03
N MET A 184 10.97 -1.16 4.10
CA MET A 184 11.28 -2.52 4.50
C MET A 184 10.68 -3.49 3.48
N PRO A 185 11.44 -4.48 2.98
CA PRO A 185 10.93 -5.49 2.07
C PRO A 185 9.64 -6.09 2.59
N THR A 186 8.60 -5.96 1.80
CA THR A 186 7.25 -6.41 2.11
C THR A 186 6.76 -7.22 0.92
N GLU A 187 6.27 -8.42 1.20
CA GLU A 187 5.75 -9.39 0.25
C GLU A 187 4.28 -9.63 0.58
N VAL A 188 3.43 -9.58 -0.43
CA VAL A 188 2.01 -9.89 -0.28
C VAL A 188 1.83 -11.40 -0.42
N ILE A 189 1.36 -12.04 0.66
CA ILE A 189 1.19 -13.49 0.75
C ILE A 189 -0.14 -13.93 0.16
N GLY A 190 -1.21 -13.16 0.41
CA GLY A 190 -2.54 -13.46 -0.13
C GLY A 190 -3.62 -12.71 0.61
N VAL A 191 -4.87 -13.10 0.35
CA VAL A 191 -6.06 -12.65 1.07
C VAL A 191 -6.87 -13.86 1.51
N THR A 192 -7.52 -13.78 2.66
CA THR A 192 -8.38 -14.87 3.12
C THR A 192 -9.76 -14.77 2.49
N LYS A 193 -10.31 -15.92 2.05
CA LYS A 193 -11.56 -15.92 1.29
C LYS A 193 -12.77 -15.51 2.14
N ARG A 194 -12.85 -16.01 3.37
CA ARG A 194 -14.00 -15.80 4.25
C ARG A 194 -13.96 -14.45 4.96
N GLU A 195 -12.81 -14.08 5.48
CA GLU A 195 -12.65 -12.93 6.36
C GLU A 195 -12.14 -11.70 5.62
N GLY A 196 -11.66 -11.85 4.38
CA GLY A 196 -11.06 -10.77 3.59
C GLY A 196 -9.76 -10.22 4.15
N VAL A 197 -9.06 -11.00 4.98
CA VAL A 197 -7.84 -10.52 5.64
C VAL A 197 -6.70 -10.51 4.65
N LEU A 198 -6.14 -9.34 4.36
CA LEU A 198 -4.95 -9.18 3.52
C LEU A 198 -3.72 -9.48 4.37
N ILE A 199 -2.89 -10.41 3.90
CA ILE A 199 -1.72 -10.90 4.65
C ILE A 199 -0.44 -10.52 3.91
N THR A 200 0.46 -9.89 4.65
CA THR A 200 1.81 -9.59 4.16
C THR A 200 2.87 -10.20 5.06
N LYS A 201 4.02 -10.49 4.46
CA LYS A 201 5.26 -10.87 5.13
C LYS A 201 6.29 -9.76 4.94
N GLN A 202 6.98 -9.37 6.00
CA GLN A 202 7.91 -8.26 6.01
C GLN A 202 9.22 -8.66 6.70
N THR A 203 10.34 -8.19 6.19
CA THR A 203 11.65 -8.39 6.82
C THR A 203 11.66 -7.73 8.22
N LEU A 204 12.22 -8.42 9.21
CA LEU A 204 12.35 -7.88 10.56
C LEU A 204 13.35 -6.73 10.62
N GLY A 205 12.94 -5.64 11.27
CA GLY A 205 13.83 -4.55 11.68
C GLY A 205 13.77 -4.29 13.18
N GLY A 206 14.78 -3.58 13.69
CA GLY A 206 14.81 -3.12 15.08
C GLY A 206 13.93 -1.89 15.28
N LEU A 207 13.04 -1.95 16.27
CA LEU A 207 12.19 -0.81 16.63
C LEU A 207 13.03 0.40 17.06
N LEU A 208 12.49 1.59 16.83
CA LEU A 208 13.03 2.83 17.34
C LEU A 208 12.43 3.17 18.69
N ASP A 209 13.13 4.00 19.46
CA ASP A 209 12.58 4.56 20.69
C ASP A 209 11.34 5.42 20.38
N GLU A 210 10.40 5.44 21.31
CA GLU A 210 9.20 6.27 21.18
C GLU A 210 9.59 7.76 21.11
N GLY A 211 9.06 8.47 20.11
CA GLY A 211 9.36 9.89 19.90
C GLY A 211 10.73 10.18 19.28
N ALA A 212 11.44 9.18 18.76
CA ALA A 212 12.65 9.40 17.98
C ALA A 212 12.38 10.36 16.80
N ASP A 213 13.22 11.38 16.62
CA ASP A 213 13.11 12.31 15.49
C ASP A 213 13.51 11.61 14.19
N THR A 214 12.55 11.51 13.28
CA THR A 214 12.66 10.85 11.97
C THR A 214 12.75 11.83 10.82
N SER A 215 12.64 13.14 11.09
CA SER A 215 12.55 14.19 10.06
C SER A 215 13.79 14.27 9.17
N GLY A 216 14.97 13.93 9.72
CA GLY A 216 16.25 13.91 9.00
C GLY A 216 16.59 12.61 8.27
N VAL A 217 15.71 11.59 8.32
CA VAL A 217 16.02 10.23 7.82
C VAL A 217 15.11 9.78 6.68
N GLN A 218 14.41 10.74 6.08
CA GLN A 218 13.50 10.47 4.98
C GLN A 218 14.26 10.25 3.65
N PRO A 219 13.74 9.42 2.73
CA PRO A 219 14.28 9.31 1.38
C PRO A 219 14.41 10.69 0.74
N ARG A 220 15.53 10.92 0.03
CA ARG A 220 15.81 12.21 -0.62
C ARG A 220 14.75 12.61 -1.64
N ASP A 221 14.05 11.63 -2.19
CA ASP A 221 13.02 11.80 -3.20
C ASP A 221 11.68 12.27 -2.59
N LEU A 222 11.55 12.27 -1.25
CA LEU A 222 10.39 12.83 -0.57
C LEU A 222 10.52 14.34 -0.45
N ILE A 223 9.71 15.04 -1.23
CA ILE A 223 9.73 16.49 -1.35
C ILE A 223 8.84 17.11 -0.25
N PRO A 224 9.34 18.06 0.55
CA PRO A 224 8.51 18.80 1.50
C PRO A 224 7.36 19.50 0.79
N LEU A 225 6.13 19.33 1.29
CA LEU A 225 4.95 19.91 0.69
C LEU A 225 4.62 21.25 1.36
N PRO A 226 4.64 22.38 0.63
CA PRO A 226 4.36 23.69 1.21
C PRO A 226 2.95 23.75 1.80
N SER A 227 2.84 24.26 3.04
CA SER A 227 1.57 24.28 3.79
C SER A 227 0.45 25.07 3.13
N ARG A 228 0.77 26.02 2.23
CA ARG A 228 -0.22 26.74 1.40
C ARG A 228 -0.89 25.88 0.33
N PHE A 229 -0.24 24.80 -0.07
CA PHE A 229 -0.72 23.92 -1.14
C PHE A 229 -1.51 22.77 -0.58
N LEU A 230 -1.03 22.16 0.50
CA LEU A 230 -1.73 21.05 1.10
C LEU A 230 -1.61 21.08 2.62
N ARG A 231 -2.74 20.91 3.29
CA ARG A 231 -2.79 20.53 4.71
C ARG A 231 -3.23 19.08 4.80
N ALA A 232 -2.47 18.30 5.56
CA ALA A 232 -2.81 16.93 5.92
C ALA A 232 -2.75 16.81 7.44
N HIS A 233 -3.76 16.21 8.04
CA HIS A 233 -3.79 15.95 9.49
C HIS A 233 -3.05 14.64 9.84
N ARG A 234 -1.82 14.53 9.34
CA ARG A 234 -0.95 13.35 9.49
C ARG A 234 0.51 13.76 9.62
N ASP A 235 1.31 12.87 10.21
CA ASP A 235 2.70 13.15 10.50
C ASP A 235 3.54 13.19 9.23
N HIS A 236 4.37 14.23 9.12
CA HIS A 236 5.36 14.40 8.07
C HIS A 236 4.83 14.22 6.63
N PRO A 237 3.83 14.98 6.16
CA PRO A 237 3.35 14.89 4.79
C PRO A 237 4.45 15.31 3.80
N ARG A 238 4.60 14.53 2.75
CA ARG A 238 5.59 14.68 1.68
C ARG A 238 4.95 14.40 0.33
N LEU A 239 5.54 14.99 -0.70
CA LEU A 239 5.25 14.71 -2.08
C LEU A 239 6.24 13.66 -2.60
N TYR A 240 5.76 12.70 -3.38
CA TYR A 240 6.57 11.74 -4.11
C TYR A 240 6.02 11.57 -5.52
N PHE A 241 6.87 11.31 -6.52
CA PHE A 241 6.43 11.06 -7.89
C PHE A 241 6.59 9.59 -8.25
N VAL A 242 5.49 8.95 -8.65
CA VAL A 242 5.47 7.60 -9.23
C VAL A 242 5.07 7.73 -10.68
N GLU A 243 5.99 7.47 -11.61
CA GLU A 243 5.70 7.48 -13.06
C GLU A 243 4.94 8.74 -13.47
N ASP A 244 5.45 9.90 -13.04
CA ASP A 244 4.91 11.24 -13.28
C ASP A 244 3.63 11.61 -12.53
N THR A 245 3.03 10.67 -11.81
CA THR A 245 1.89 10.93 -10.94
C THR A 245 2.39 11.44 -9.58
N PRO A 246 1.91 12.60 -9.10
CA PRO A 246 2.23 13.09 -7.77
C PRO A 246 1.42 12.34 -6.70
N TRP A 247 2.09 11.93 -5.62
CA TRP A 247 1.51 11.24 -4.47
C TRP A 247 1.74 12.03 -3.20
N LEU A 248 0.71 12.09 -2.36
CA LEU A 248 0.87 12.46 -0.96
C LEU A 248 1.31 11.22 -0.19
N VAL A 249 2.41 11.33 0.55
CA VAL A 249 2.94 10.30 1.45
C VAL A 249 3.09 10.88 2.84
N ALA A 250 2.60 10.19 3.85
CA ALA A 250 2.65 10.64 5.23
C ALA A 250 2.84 9.45 6.19
N ASP A 251 2.75 9.76 7.49
CA ASP A 251 2.85 8.81 8.59
C ASP A 251 4.26 8.22 8.77
N LEU A 252 5.27 9.01 8.43
CA LEU A 252 6.70 8.64 8.53
C LEU A 252 7.28 8.86 9.94
N HIS A 253 6.49 8.56 10.98
CA HIS A 253 6.88 8.72 12.38
C HIS A 253 7.64 7.49 12.93
N SER A 254 8.22 7.58 14.13
CA SER A 254 9.15 6.55 14.65
C SER A 254 8.54 5.15 14.81
N LYS A 255 7.21 5.02 14.96
CA LYS A 255 6.52 3.72 15.04
C LYS A 255 6.38 3.01 13.68
N ASN A 256 6.48 3.75 12.59
CA ASN A 256 6.38 3.24 11.21
C ASN A 256 7.75 3.14 10.52
N LEU A 257 8.84 3.43 11.25
CA LEU A 257 10.20 3.22 10.79
C LEU A 257 10.89 2.19 11.67
N VAL A 258 11.71 1.34 11.06
CA VAL A 258 12.56 0.40 11.77
C VAL A 258 13.97 0.45 11.22
N ARG A 259 14.94 0.02 12.03
CA ARG A 259 16.33 -0.11 11.62
C ARG A 259 16.56 -1.49 11.00
N ALA A 260 16.90 -1.50 9.72
CA ALA A 260 17.28 -2.72 9.01
C ALA A 260 18.67 -3.23 9.42
N GLN A 261 19.02 -4.44 8.99
CA GLN A 261 20.30 -5.08 9.30
C GLN A 261 21.52 -4.29 8.77
N ASP A 262 21.35 -3.53 7.69
CA ASP A 262 22.36 -2.62 7.14
C ASP A 262 22.50 -1.30 7.92
N GLY A 263 21.71 -1.12 8.99
CA GLY A 263 21.69 0.07 9.84
C GLY A 263 20.80 1.21 9.32
N GLN A 264 20.26 1.12 8.09
CA GLN A 264 19.39 2.14 7.52
C GLN A 264 18.01 2.12 8.16
N LEU A 265 17.37 3.28 8.25
CA LEU A 265 15.96 3.37 8.63
C LEU A 265 15.08 3.14 7.40
N ARG A 266 14.05 2.32 7.56
CA ARG A 266 13.15 1.95 6.47
C ARG A 266 11.71 1.97 6.96
N ALA A 267 10.82 2.49 6.12
CA ALA A 267 9.39 2.51 6.41
C ALA A 267 8.81 1.10 6.38
N ILE A 268 7.99 0.76 7.38
CA ILE A 268 7.26 -0.51 7.47
C ILE A 268 5.77 -0.33 7.20
N ASP A 269 5.30 0.90 7.23
CA ASP A 269 3.93 1.32 6.94
C ASP A 269 3.95 2.80 6.53
N LEU A 270 2.91 3.24 5.82
CA LEU A 270 2.72 4.62 5.41
C LEU A 270 1.24 4.88 5.12
N LEU A 271 0.84 6.15 5.13
CA LEU A 271 -0.43 6.58 4.54
C LEU A 271 -0.13 7.30 3.24
N ALA A 272 -0.76 6.88 2.14
CA ALA A 272 -0.55 7.53 0.85
C ALA A 272 -1.76 7.44 -0.09
N ALA A 273 -1.79 8.38 -1.02
CA ALA A 273 -2.73 8.42 -2.13
C ALA A 273 -2.18 9.31 -3.26
N PRO A 274 -2.54 9.04 -4.54
CA PRO A 274 -2.22 9.95 -5.62
C PRO A 274 -2.99 11.26 -5.42
N LEU A 275 -2.37 12.40 -5.75
CA LEU A 275 -3.10 13.67 -5.75
C LEU A 275 -4.15 13.66 -6.88
N PRO A 276 -5.39 14.12 -6.62
CA PRO A 276 -6.45 14.17 -7.62
C PRO A 276 -6.13 15.23 -8.67
N LEU A 277 -5.75 14.79 -9.88
CA LEU A 277 -5.31 15.68 -10.95
C LEU A 277 -6.39 16.67 -11.40
N ASP A 278 -7.67 16.31 -11.26
CA ASP A 278 -8.80 17.18 -11.58
C ASP A 278 -8.99 18.33 -10.59
N LEU A 279 -8.62 18.12 -9.31
CA LEU A 279 -8.58 19.21 -8.33
C LEU A 279 -7.29 20.03 -8.48
N VAL A 280 -6.15 19.38 -8.73
CA VAL A 280 -4.87 20.05 -8.99
C VAL A 280 -4.99 21.01 -10.18
N ALA A 281 -5.64 20.59 -11.27
CA ALA A 281 -5.84 21.43 -12.46
C ALA A 281 -6.67 22.69 -12.21
N ARG A 282 -7.45 22.74 -11.10
CA ARG A 282 -8.22 23.92 -10.69
C ARG A 282 -7.40 24.89 -9.83
N GLU A 283 -6.17 24.54 -9.48
CA GLU A 283 -5.26 25.29 -8.63
C GLU A 283 -3.97 25.64 -9.40
N PRO A 284 -3.95 26.71 -10.21
CA PRO A 284 -2.86 26.98 -11.15
C PRO A 284 -1.46 27.09 -10.52
N LEU A 285 -1.39 27.61 -9.28
CA LEU A 285 -0.12 27.73 -8.56
C LEU A 285 0.39 26.38 -8.06
N LEU A 286 -0.52 25.47 -7.68
CA LEU A 286 -0.16 24.11 -7.30
C LEU A 286 0.30 23.32 -8.53
N ASP A 287 -0.47 23.36 -9.62
CA ASP A 287 -0.13 22.69 -10.88
C ASP A 287 1.22 23.17 -11.44
N ASP A 288 1.46 24.48 -11.47
CA ASP A 288 2.76 25.03 -11.86
C ASP A 288 3.89 24.56 -10.96
N TRP A 289 3.71 24.64 -9.64
CA TRP A 289 4.72 24.20 -8.69
C TRP A 289 5.03 22.71 -8.85
N LEU A 290 4.03 21.83 -8.97
CA LEU A 290 4.22 20.40 -9.19
C LEU A 290 5.03 20.11 -10.45
N ARG A 291 4.78 20.83 -11.55
CA ARG A 291 5.57 20.72 -12.79
C ARG A 291 7.03 21.12 -12.57
N ARG A 292 7.30 22.14 -11.75
CA ARG A 292 8.66 22.57 -11.42
C ARG A 292 9.37 21.61 -10.47
N VAL A 293 8.72 21.20 -9.38
CA VAL A 293 9.37 20.28 -8.40
C VAL A 293 9.61 18.89 -8.95
N ARG A 294 8.85 18.48 -9.97
CA ARG A 294 9.15 17.26 -10.72
C ARG A 294 10.50 17.33 -11.44
N ALA A 295 10.86 18.48 -12.00
CA ALA A 295 12.12 18.67 -12.71
C ALA A 295 13.27 19.01 -11.75
N ASP A 296 12.97 19.76 -10.68
CA ASP A 296 13.91 20.15 -9.64
C ASP A 296 13.23 20.07 -8.26
N PRO A 297 13.46 19.00 -7.48
CA PRO A 297 12.91 18.83 -6.13
C PRO A 297 13.14 19.99 -5.15
N THR A 298 14.06 20.91 -5.49
CA THR A 298 14.38 22.10 -4.68
C THR A 298 13.69 23.38 -5.15
N ALA A 299 12.84 23.30 -6.19
CA ALA A 299 12.17 24.47 -6.76
C ALA A 299 11.28 25.18 -5.74
N ASP A 300 11.46 26.51 -5.66
CA ASP A 300 10.70 27.37 -4.76
C ASP A 300 9.20 27.41 -5.09
N VAL A 301 8.40 27.78 -4.10
CA VAL A 301 6.93 27.91 -4.22
C VAL A 301 6.52 28.84 -5.36
N LEU A 302 7.23 29.96 -5.55
CA LEU A 302 6.95 30.95 -6.59
C LEU A 302 8.11 30.99 -7.58
N HIS A 303 7.84 31.47 -8.80
CA HIS A 303 8.90 31.80 -9.74
C HIS A 303 9.74 32.95 -9.20
N HIS A 304 11.05 32.91 -9.50
CA HIS A 304 11.87 34.10 -9.41
C HIS A 304 11.39 35.10 -10.45
N VAL A 305 10.82 36.21 -10.00
CA VAL A 305 10.58 37.38 -10.84
C VAL A 305 11.86 38.20 -10.82
N SER A 306 12.37 38.57 -12.00
CA SER A 306 13.51 39.50 -12.08
C SER A 306 13.10 40.83 -11.48
N ASP A 307 13.95 41.45 -10.67
CA ASP A 307 13.69 42.79 -10.09
C ASP A 307 13.42 43.86 -11.18
N ASP A 308 13.82 43.59 -12.44
CA ASP A 308 13.55 44.44 -13.61
C ASP A 308 12.08 44.42 -14.08
N GLU A 309 11.24 43.54 -13.54
CA GLU A 309 9.81 43.38 -13.89
C GLU A 309 8.84 43.84 -12.77
N LEU A 310 9.34 44.45 -11.69
CA LEU A 310 8.57 45.05 -10.59
C LEU A 310 8.52 46.58 -10.66
#